data_AF-A0A835X2P8-F1
#
_entry.id   AF-A0A835X2P8-F1
#
_cell.length_a   1.000
_cell.length_b   1.000
_cell.length_c   1.000
_cell.angle_alpha   90.00
_cell.angle_beta   90.00
_cell.angle_gamma   90.00
#
_symmetry.space_group_name_H-M   'P 1'
#
loop_
_entity.id
_entity.type
_entity.pdbx_description
1 polymer ?
#
loop_
_entity_poly.entity_id
_entity_poly.type
_entity_poly.pdbx_seq_one_letter_code
_entity_poly.pdbx_strand_id
1 'polypeptide(L)'
;MPILEDFCKDKKPIGKISLAGDEYFHWVWPSQGLVEASKDEKTLAAYKEHKEKMVKLGVSGTMVAIDWDSCIGDGACIEACPVQVFQWYRTEKDIPAIKAINETFEGTGSTEKEERKDFSDKADPIREHDCIWCMACVSVCPPQAVLVDQGLQEWHEKAAGTFTKIEAGTVNPHSHD
;
A
#
# COMPACT_ATOMS: atom_id res chain seq x y z
N MET A 1 -12.46 0.37 7.82
CA MET A 1 -12.01 1.14 8.98
C MET A 1 -10.90 1.99 8.46
N PRO A 2 -10.93 3.30 8.70
CA PRO A 2 -9.85 4.18 8.31
C PRO A 2 -8.52 3.67 8.87
N ILE A 3 -7.49 3.71 8.04
CA ILE A 3 -6.12 3.59 8.49
C ILE A 3 -5.80 4.70 9.50
N LEU A 4 -5.15 4.36 10.61
CA LEU A 4 -4.74 5.32 11.63
C LEU A 4 -3.60 6.19 11.09
N GLU A 5 -3.66 7.51 11.30
CA GLU A 5 -2.61 8.46 10.89
C GLU A 5 -1.23 8.21 11.57
N ASP A 6 -1.20 7.37 12.61
CA ASP A 6 0.01 6.97 13.33
C ASP A 6 0.40 5.50 13.08
N PHE A 7 -0.14 4.87 12.03
CA PHE A 7 0.05 3.44 11.77
C PHE A 7 1.53 3.02 11.66
N CYS A 8 2.43 3.92 11.26
CA CYS A 8 3.87 3.70 11.12
C CYS A 8 4.73 4.38 12.21
N LYS A 9 4.17 5.29 13.00
CA LYS A 9 4.91 6.06 14.02
C LYS A 9 5.41 5.14 15.13
N ASP A 10 6.71 5.22 15.41
CA ASP A 10 7.42 4.42 16.43
C ASP A 10 7.22 2.89 16.31
N LYS A 11 6.86 2.41 15.12
CA LYS A 11 6.66 0.99 14.83
C LYS A 11 7.79 0.48 13.94
N LYS A 12 7.97 -0.84 13.91
CA LYS A 12 8.88 -1.49 12.96
C LYS A 12 8.07 -2.05 11.81
N PRO A 13 8.52 -1.90 10.55
CA PRO A 13 7.89 -2.58 9.44
C PRO A 13 7.98 -4.10 9.63
N ILE A 14 6.98 -4.82 9.14
CA ILE A 14 6.91 -6.29 9.16
C ILE A 14 7.49 -6.93 7.89
N GLY A 15 7.77 -6.10 6.88
CA GLY A 15 8.41 -6.47 5.64
C GLY A 15 8.47 -5.28 4.69
N LYS A 16 8.86 -5.52 3.45
CA LYS A 16 8.82 -4.51 2.37
C LYS A 16 8.40 -5.15 1.06
N ILE A 17 7.89 -4.37 0.13
CA ILE A 17 7.69 -4.79 -1.26
C ILE A 17 8.62 -3.91 -2.11
N SER A 18 9.44 -4.55 -2.93
CA SER A 18 10.46 -3.85 -3.72
C SER A 18 10.04 -3.76 -5.18
N LEU A 19 10.32 -2.63 -5.83
CA LEU A 19 10.24 -2.50 -7.28
C LEU A 19 11.61 -2.89 -7.86
N ALA A 20 11.62 -3.70 -8.91
CA ALA A 20 12.84 -4.13 -9.58
C ALA A 20 13.63 -2.91 -10.10
N GLY A 21 14.97 -2.98 -10.04
CA GLY A 21 15.85 -1.85 -10.36
C GLY A 21 16.50 -1.18 -9.14
N ASP A 22 16.40 -1.81 -7.96
CA ASP A 22 17.10 -1.51 -6.70
C ASP A 22 16.88 -0.12 -6.06
N GLU A 23 16.19 0.81 -6.71
CA GLU A 23 16.02 2.18 -6.18
C GLU A 23 14.77 2.33 -5.30
N TYR A 24 13.64 1.70 -5.66
CA TYR A 24 12.36 1.96 -5.03
C TYR A 24 11.79 0.74 -4.31
N PHE A 25 11.24 0.98 -3.13
CA PHE A 25 10.48 0.02 -2.35
C PHE A 25 9.51 0.78 -1.45
N HIS A 26 8.56 0.06 -0.88
CA HIS A 26 7.78 0.59 0.23
C HIS A 26 7.72 -0.42 1.38
N TRP A 27 7.55 0.10 2.58
CA TRP A 27 7.41 -0.72 3.78
C TRP A 27 6.02 -1.33 3.87
N VAL A 28 5.94 -2.51 4.47
CA VAL A 28 4.70 -3.06 4.98
C VAL A 28 4.70 -2.91 6.50
N TRP A 29 3.70 -2.24 7.04
CA TRP A 29 3.59 -1.91 8.47
C TRP A 29 2.61 -2.84 9.19
N PRO A 30 2.70 -2.95 10.53
CA PRO A 30 1.86 -3.86 11.30
C PRO A 30 0.35 -3.67 11.07
N SER A 31 -0.37 -4.79 11.05
CA SER A 31 -1.83 -4.84 10.95
C SER A 31 -2.54 -4.08 12.07
N GLN A 32 -3.62 -3.41 11.69
CA GLN A 32 -4.53 -2.72 12.60
C GLN A 32 -5.73 -3.60 12.99
N GLY A 33 -5.75 -4.86 12.54
CA GLY A 33 -6.80 -5.84 12.77
C GLY A 33 -7.39 -6.38 11.47
N LEU A 34 -8.02 -7.56 11.53
CA LEU A 34 -8.84 -8.06 10.43
C LEU A 34 -10.17 -7.30 10.43
N VAL A 35 -10.34 -6.36 9.51
CA VAL A 35 -11.46 -5.42 9.53
C VAL A 35 -12.34 -5.57 8.29
N GLU A 36 -12.40 -4.62 7.37
CA GLU A 36 -13.41 -4.63 6.29
C GLU A 36 -13.24 -5.81 5.35
N ALA A 37 -12.01 -6.16 4.98
CA ALA A 37 -11.75 -7.30 4.09
C ALA A 37 -12.28 -8.62 4.68
N SER A 38 -12.26 -8.76 6.01
CA SER A 38 -12.73 -9.96 6.71
C SER A 38 -14.25 -10.04 6.87
N LYS A 39 -14.98 -9.00 6.44
CA LYS A 39 -16.44 -8.90 6.53
C LYS A 39 -17.08 -8.80 5.15
N ASP A 40 -16.32 -8.43 4.12
CA ASP A 40 -16.80 -8.31 2.74
C ASP A 40 -17.03 -9.69 2.09
N GLU A 41 -18.25 -9.95 1.63
CA GLU A 41 -18.66 -11.25 1.10
C GLU A 41 -17.88 -11.64 -0.16
N LYS A 42 -17.57 -10.68 -1.04
CA LYS A 42 -16.85 -10.94 -2.30
C LYS A 42 -15.40 -11.27 -2.03
N THR A 43 -14.76 -10.52 -1.13
CA THR A 43 -13.41 -10.77 -0.65
C THR A 43 -13.32 -12.15 -0.03
N LEU A 44 -14.21 -12.48 0.92
CA LEU A 44 -14.24 -13.79 1.57
C LEU A 44 -14.46 -14.94 0.58
N ALA A 45 -15.33 -14.76 -0.42
CA ALA A 45 -15.56 -15.74 -1.48
C ALA A 45 -14.31 -15.96 -2.32
N ALA A 46 -13.59 -14.90 -2.70
CA ALA A 46 -12.34 -15.00 -3.47
C ALA A 46 -11.24 -15.72 -2.68
N TYR A 47 -11.02 -15.39 -1.41
CA TYR A 47 -10.06 -16.12 -0.56
C TYR A 47 -10.41 -17.62 -0.45
N LYS A 48 -11.71 -17.95 -0.34
CA LYS A 48 -12.18 -19.34 -0.32
C LYS A 48 -11.89 -20.07 -1.63
N GLU A 49 -12.09 -19.42 -2.78
CA GLU A 49 -11.80 -19.97 -4.11
C GLU A 49 -10.30 -20.30 -4.25
N HIS A 50 -9.43 -19.42 -3.77
CA HIS A 50 -7.98 -19.63 -3.70
C HIS A 50 -7.53 -20.65 -2.66
N LYS A 51 -8.43 -21.14 -1.80
CA LYS A 51 -8.12 -21.98 -0.62
C LYS A 51 -7.14 -21.30 0.34
N GLU A 52 -7.18 -19.98 0.38
CA GLU A 52 -6.37 -19.15 1.27
C GLU A 52 -7.15 -18.77 2.52
N LYS A 53 -6.43 -18.57 3.63
CA LYS A 53 -7.02 -18.06 4.87
C LYS A 53 -6.79 -16.56 4.95
N MET A 54 -7.80 -15.83 5.41
CA MET A 54 -7.62 -14.46 5.85
C MET A 54 -6.66 -14.44 7.04
N VAL A 55 -5.56 -13.71 6.89
CA VAL A 55 -4.56 -13.46 7.92
C VAL A 55 -4.32 -11.97 8.00
N LYS A 56 -3.76 -11.52 9.12
CA LYS A 56 -3.34 -10.12 9.27
C LYS A 56 -2.21 -9.83 8.29
N LEU A 57 -2.46 -8.96 7.34
CA LEU A 57 -1.52 -8.59 6.28
C LEU A 57 -0.74 -7.32 6.64
N GLY A 58 -1.39 -6.31 7.22
CA GLY A 58 -0.74 -5.04 7.46
C GLY A 58 -1.09 -3.95 6.45
N VAL A 59 -0.35 -2.85 6.55
CA VAL A 59 -0.49 -1.69 5.70
C VAL A 59 0.66 -1.67 4.70
N SER A 60 0.34 -1.77 3.41
CA SER A 60 1.31 -1.62 2.31
C SER A 60 1.53 -0.15 2.01
N GLY A 61 2.76 0.33 2.07
CA GLY A 61 3.10 1.75 1.84
C GLY A 61 3.23 2.56 3.13
N THR A 62 3.87 3.73 3.03
CA THR A 62 4.12 4.64 4.17
C THR A 62 3.48 6.02 3.98
N MET A 63 3.90 6.77 2.97
CA MET A 63 3.35 8.07 2.60
C MET A 63 2.13 7.93 1.67
N VAL A 64 2.07 6.87 0.87
CA VAL A 64 0.88 6.37 0.17
C VAL A 64 0.63 4.98 0.68
N ALA A 65 -0.28 4.87 1.63
CA ALA A 65 -0.51 3.66 2.38
C ALA A 65 -1.88 3.07 2.06
N ILE A 66 -1.96 1.74 2.00
CA ILE A 66 -3.20 0.99 1.90
C ILE A 66 -3.22 -0.15 2.92
N ASP A 67 -4.22 -0.14 3.79
CA ASP A 67 -4.45 -1.22 4.74
C ASP A 67 -5.01 -2.45 4.00
N TRP A 68 -4.18 -3.48 3.79
CA TRP A 68 -4.60 -4.71 3.13
C TRP A 68 -5.61 -5.52 3.94
N ASP A 69 -5.71 -5.28 5.25
CA ASP A 69 -6.75 -5.86 6.11
C ASP A 69 -8.11 -5.14 5.98
N SER A 70 -8.11 -3.93 5.42
CA SER A 70 -9.31 -3.14 5.06
C SER A 70 -9.62 -3.16 3.56
N CYS A 71 -8.64 -3.40 2.70
CA CYS A 71 -8.82 -3.37 1.26
C CYS A 71 -9.72 -4.54 0.79
N ILE A 72 -10.88 -4.22 0.21
CA ILE A 72 -11.87 -5.20 -0.27
C ILE A 72 -11.68 -5.57 -1.76
N GLY A 73 -10.57 -5.18 -2.38
CA GLY A 73 -10.33 -5.42 -3.81
C GLY A 73 -11.28 -4.64 -4.74
N ASP A 74 -11.79 -3.49 -4.30
CA ASP A 74 -12.69 -2.65 -5.11
C ASP A 74 -11.98 -1.97 -6.29
N GLY A 75 -10.79 -1.42 -6.04
CA GLY A 75 -9.94 -0.83 -7.09
C GLY A 75 -10.25 0.62 -7.47
N ALA A 76 -11.18 1.32 -6.81
CA ALA A 76 -11.41 2.74 -7.05
C ALA A 76 -10.14 3.60 -6.93
N CYS A 77 -9.20 3.23 -6.05
CA CYS A 77 -7.91 3.94 -5.90
C CYS A 77 -7.00 3.80 -7.13
N ILE A 78 -7.04 2.65 -7.81
CA ILE A 78 -6.30 2.40 -9.06
C ILE A 78 -6.87 3.26 -10.18
N GLU A 79 -8.19 3.25 -10.37
CA GLU A 79 -8.89 4.06 -11.37
C GLU A 79 -8.74 5.57 -11.15
N ALA A 80 -8.75 6.02 -9.89
CA ALA A 80 -8.70 7.45 -9.57
C ALA A 80 -7.28 8.04 -9.54
N CYS A 81 -6.22 7.23 -9.57
CA CYS A 81 -4.86 7.75 -9.45
C CYS A 81 -4.33 8.28 -10.80
N PRO A 82 -4.11 9.60 -10.95
CA PRO A 82 -3.70 10.18 -12.24
C PRO A 82 -2.26 9.82 -12.64
N VAL A 83 -1.45 9.34 -11.70
CA VAL A 83 -0.05 8.96 -11.88
C VAL A 83 0.19 7.46 -11.61
N GLN A 84 -0.89 6.68 -11.54
CA GLN A 84 -0.85 5.21 -11.50
C GLN A 84 0.09 4.62 -10.42
N VAL A 85 0.11 5.18 -9.21
CA VAL A 85 0.97 4.67 -8.11
C VAL A 85 0.63 3.24 -7.70
N PHE A 86 -0.62 2.83 -7.92
CA PHE A 86 -1.14 1.53 -7.53
C PHE A 86 -1.11 0.54 -8.69
N GLN A 87 -0.92 -0.74 -8.38
CA GLN A 87 -1.21 -1.85 -9.28
C GLN A 87 -1.97 -2.96 -8.54
N TRP A 88 -2.57 -3.87 -9.31
CA TRP A 88 -3.05 -5.15 -8.79
C TRP A 88 -1.89 -6.13 -8.63
N TYR A 89 -1.53 -6.50 -7.39
CA TYR A 89 -0.36 -7.36 -7.19
C TYR A 89 -0.52 -8.75 -7.81
N ARG A 90 -1.73 -9.35 -7.78
CA ARG A 90 -1.93 -10.72 -8.31
C ARG A 90 -1.86 -10.79 -9.83
N THR A 91 -2.17 -9.69 -10.51
CA THR A 91 -2.05 -9.64 -11.97
C THR A 91 -0.60 -9.75 -12.44
N GLU A 92 0.36 -9.36 -11.59
CA GLU A 92 1.77 -9.60 -11.82
C GLU A 92 2.24 -10.94 -11.24
N LYS A 93 1.94 -11.18 -9.96
CA LYS A 93 2.31 -12.41 -9.24
C LYS A 93 1.10 -12.96 -8.52
N ASP A 94 0.46 -13.98 -9.10
CA ASP A 94 -0.68 -14.66 -8.49
C ASP A 94 -0.23 -15.59 -7.35
N ILE A 95 0.04 -14.98 -6.19
CA ILE A 95 0.50 -15.61 -4.96
C ILE A 95 -0.36 -15.13 -3.78
N PRO A 96 -0.42 -15.87 -2.65
CA PRO A 96 -1.08 -15.38 -1.45
C PRO A 96 -0.53 -14.04 -0.98
N ALA A 97 -1.39 -13.11 -0.56
CA ALA A 97 -1.00 -11.75 -0.16
C ALA A 97 0.11 -11.73 0.90
N ILE A 98 0.09 -12.66 1.86
CA ILE A 98 1.15 -12.77 2.88
C ILE A 98 2.52 -13.08 2.30
N LYS A 99 2.58 -13.74 1.13
CA LYS A 99 3.82 -14.02 0.40
C LYS A 99 4.27 -12.87 -0.46
N ALA A 100 3.38 -11.96 -0.87
CA ALA A 100 3.77 -10.74 -1.57
C ALA A 100 4.62 -9.82 -0.67
N ILE A 101 4.46 -9.92 0.65
CA ILE A 101 5.33 -9.23 1.60
C ILE A 101 6.73 -9.83 1.53
N ASN A 102 7.74 -8.98 1.29
CA ASN A 102 9.14 -9.32 1.02
C ASN A 102 9.45 -9.81 -0.41
N GLU A 103 8.51 -9.67 -1.34
CA GLU A 103 8.77 -9.91 -2.75
C GLU A 103 9.30 -8.67 -3.48
N THR A 104 9.96 -8.93 -4.61
CA THR A 104 10.33 -7.92 -5.59
C THR A 104 9.39 -8.04 -6.79
N PHE A 105 8.72 -6.96 -7.17
CA PHE A 105 7.84 -6.88 -8.33
C PHE A 105 8.53 -6.07 -9.44
N GLU A 106 8.26 -6.39 -10.69
CA GLU A 106 8.70 -5.63 -11.86
C GLU A 106 7.84 -4.36 -12.10
N GLY A 107 6.73 -4.21 -11.36
CA GLY A 107 5.82 -3.07 -11.50
C GLY A 107 4.93 -3.18 -12.74
N THR A 108 4.71 -4.40 -13.24
CA THR A 108 3.94 -4.71 -14.45
C THR A 108 2.53 -5.22 -14.14
N GLY A 109 2.10 -5.15 -12.87
CA GLY A 109 0.71 -5.40 -12.51
C GLY A 109 -0.21 -4.40 -13.18
N SER A 110 -1.43 -4.83 -13.48
CA SER A 110 -2.44 -3.99 -14.11
C SER A 110 -2.77 -2.77 -13.25
N THR A 111 -2.92 -1.65 -13.92
CA THR A 111 -3.35 -0.35 -13.39
C THR A 111 -4.80 -0.03 -13.76
N GLU A 112 -5.57 -1.04 -14.16
CA GLU A 112 -6.98 -0.89 -14.54
C GLU A 112 -7.88 -1.62 -13.55
N LYS A 113 -8.86 -0.91 -12.97
CA LYS A 113 -9.71 -1.43 -11.90
C LYS A 113 -10.40 -2.76 -12.25
N GLU A 114 -10.88 -2.89 -13.47
CA GLU A 114 -11.63 -4.07 -13.92
C GLU A 114 -10.75 -5.26 -14.33
N GLU A 115 -9.43 -5.08 -14.36
CA GLU A 115 -8.48 -6.15 -14.68
C GLU A 115 -7.97 -6.89 -13.43
N ARG A 116 -8.46 -6.54 -12.24
CA ARG A 116 -8.17 -7.28 -11.00
C ARG A 116 -8.42 -8.78 -11.20
N LYS A 117 -7.56 -9.61 -10.61
CA LYS A 117 -7.74 -11.07 -10.70
C LYS A 117 -9.09 -11.51 -10.12
N ASP A 118 -9.40 -10.98 -8.94
CA ASP A 118 -10.65 -11.14 -8.18
C ASP A 118 -10.62 -10.20 -6.95
N PHE A 119 -11.55 -10.36 -6.01
CA PHE A 119 -11.64 -9.51 -4.81
C PHE A 119 -10.62 -9.84 -3.70
N SER A 120 -9.80 -10.89 -3.86
CA SER A 120 -8.62 -11.14 -3.01
C SER A 120 -7.36 -10.43 -3.52
N ASP A 121 -7.42 -9.88 -4.74
CA ASP A 121 -6.38 -9.03 -5.29
C ASP A 121 -6.36 -7.69 -4.56
N LYS A 122 -5.18 -7.29 -4.07
CA LYS A 122 -5.02 -6.08 -3.27
C LYS A 122 -4.35 -5.03 -4.14
N ALA A 123 -4.88 -3.80 -4.09
CA ALA A 123 -4.16 -2.68 -4.66
C ALA A 123 -2.86 -2.47 -3.85
N ASP A 124 -1.74 -2.36 -4.55
CA ASP A 124 -0.41 -2.19 -3.99
C ASP A 124 0.21 -0.88 -4.49
N PRO A 125 0.63 0.04 -3.60
CA PRO A 125 1.26 1.31 -3.98
C PRO A 125 2.72 1.09 -4.39
N ILE A 126 2.97 0.19 -5.35
CA ILE A 126 4.31 -0.20 -5.79
C ILE A 126 5.15 1.00 -6.24
N ARG A 127 4.50 2.04 -6.78
CA ARG A 127 5.07 3.31 -7.22
C ARG A 127 4.72 4.45 -6.25
N GLU A 128 4.77 4.18 -4.95
CA GLU A 128 4.53 5.17 -3.88
C GLU A 128 5.32 6.48 -4.10
N HIS A 129 6.54 6.39 -4.61
CA HIS A 129 7.43 7.51 -4.91
C HIS A 129 6.93 8.47 -6.00
N ASP A 130 6.03 8.03 -6.89
CA ASP A 130 5.47 8.84 -7.98
C ASP A 130 4.27 9.70 -7.53
N CYS A 131 3.86 9.60 -6.27
CA CYS A 131 2.68 10.28 -5.76
C CYS A 131 2.77 11.80 -5.85
N ILE A 132 1.73 12.41 -6.42
CA ILE A 132 1.57 13.88 -6.51
C ILE A 132 0.67 14.47 -5.42
N TRP A 133 0.35 13.70 -4.37
CA TRP A 133 -0.36 14.19 -3.17
C TRP A 133 -1.76 14.77 -3.43
N CYS A 134 -2.44 14.33 -4.50
CA CYS A 134 -3.76 14.86 -4.89
C CYS A 134 -4.93 14.36 -4.03
N MET A 135 -4.72 13.34 -3.18
CA MET A 135 -5.74 12.75 -2.29
C MET A 135 -6.95 12.11 -2.99
N ALA A 136 -6.95 12.00 -4.33
CA ALA A 136 -8.06 11.43 -5.09
C ALA A 136 -8.37 9.99 -4.64
N CYS A 137 -7.34 9.15 -4.51
CA CYS A 137 -7.46 7.76 -4.07
C CYS A 137 -8.03 7.61 -2.65
N VAL A 138 -7.74 8.55 -1.74
CA VAL A 138 -8.29 8.58 -0.38
C VAL A 138 -9.80 8.82 -0.43
N SER A 139 -10.24 9.80 -1.23
CA SER A 139 -11.64 10.22 -1.29
C SER A 139 -12.59 9.19 -1.88
N VAL A 140 -12.09 8.31 -2.77
CA VAL A 140 -12.91 7.33 -3.48
C VAL A 140 -12.90 5.94 -2.84
N CYS A 141 -12.01 5.70 -1.86
CA CYS A 141 -11.83 4.36 -1.29
C CYS A 141 -13.03 3.96 -0.40
N PRO A 142 -13.87 2.98 -0.80
CA PRO A 142 -15.07 2.64 -0.04
C PRO A 142 -14.82 2.22 1.41
N PRO A 143 -13.83 1.36 1.73
CA PRO A 143 -13.53 0.99 3.12
C PRO A 143 -12.66 2.02 3.87
N GLN A 144 -12.30 3.13 3.21
CA GLN A 144 -11.32 4.13 3.68
C GLN A 144 -9.96 3.51 4.04
N ALA A 145 -9.53 2.52 3.24
CA ALA A 145 -8.29 1.79 3.46
C ALA A 145 -7.03 2.58 3.03
N VAL A 146 -7.17 3.68 2.28
CA VAL A 146 -6.07 4.45 1.72
C VAL A 146 -5.80 5.71 2.53
N LEU A 147 -4.52 5.99 2.81
CA LEU A 147 -4.03 7.25 3.39
C LEU A 147 -2.91 7.78 2.52
N VAL A 148 -2.89 9.10 2.35
CA VAL A 148 -1.79 9.80 1.70
C VAL A 148 -1.38 10.95 2.60
N ASP A 149 -0.12 10.97 3.05
CA ASP A 149 0.43 11.99 3.94
C ASP A 149 1.96 12.11 3.77
N GLN A 150 2.41 13.30 3.34
CA GLN A 150 3.83 13.63 3.18
C GLN A 150 4.59 13.57 4.50
N GLY A 151 3.93 13.86 5.62
CA GLY A 151 4.52 13.83 6.96
C GLY A 151 4.97 12.44 7.39
N LEU A 152 4.60 11.40 6.64
CA LEU A 152 5.01 10.03 6.90
C LEU A 152 6.36 9.65 6.29
N GLN A 153 6.94 10.52 5.43
CA GLN A 153 8.26 10.33 4.82
C GLN A 153 9.36 10.11 5.88
N GLU A 154 9.31 10.89 6.96
CA GLU A 154 10.25 10.75 8.08
C GLU A 154 10.25 9.33 8.65
N TRP A 155 9.09 8.68 8.73
CA TRP A 155 8.98 7.32 9.28
C TRP A 155 9.44 6.26 8.29
N HIS A 156 9.21 6.48 6.99
CA HIS A 156 9.79 5.65 5.93
C HIS A 156 11.32 5.64 6.04
N GLU A 157 11.92 6.82 6.13
CA GLU A 157 13.37 7.00 6.15
C GLU A 157 14.01 6.54 7.46
N LYS A 158 13.31 6.74 8.59
CA LYS A 158 13.75 6.20 9.88
C LYS A 158 13.82 4.68 9.84
N ALA A 159 12.83 4.03 9.24
CA ALA A 159 12.83 2.59 9.04
C ALA A 159 13.90 2.12 8.05
N ALA A 160 14.20 2.92 7.02
CA ALA A 160 15.28 2.67 6.07
C ALA A 160 16.69 2.97 6.61
N GLY A 161 16.80 3.68 7.73
CA GLY A 161 18.09 4.16 8.24
C GLY A 161 18.71 5.29 7.42
N THR A 162 17.91 5.96 6.58
CA THR A 162 18.32 7.06 5.69
C THR A 162 17.90 8.43 6.21
N PHE A 163 17.13 8.47 7.30
CA PHE A 163 16.60 9.72 7.86
C PHE A 163 17.73 10.67 8.26
N THR A 164 17.68 11.89 7.71
CA THR A 164 18.57 12.98 8.08
C THR A 164 17.75 14.11 8.66
N LYS A 165 18.09 14.52 9.89
CA LYS A 165 17.41 15.64 10.54
C LYS A 165 17.76 16.93 9.78
N ILE A 166 16.73 17.59 9.24
CA ILE A 166 16.89 18.92 8.63
C ILE A 166 17.11 19.92 9.77
N GLU A 167 18.26 20.57 9.78
CA GLU A 167 18.51 21.68 10.69
C GLU A 167 17.87 22.96 10.13
N ALA A 168 17.39 23.84 11.02
CA ALA A 168 16.80 25.09 10.58
C ALA A 168 17.80 25.91 9.74
N GLY A 169 17.48 26.16 8.47
CA GLY A 169 18.33 26.89 7.53
C GLY A 169 19.00 26.04 6.44
N THR A 170 18.79 24.72 6.42
CA THR A 170 19.23 23.85 5.30
C THR A 170 18.09 23.56 4.31
N VAL A 171 18.42 23.32 3.04
CA VAL A 171 17.48 22.91 1.98
C VAL A 171 16.70 21.67 2.45
N ASN A 172 15.37 21.69 2.32
CA ASN A 172 14.54 20.55 2.67
C ASN A 172 14.71 19.45 1.60
N PRO A 173 15.39 18.31 1.90
CA PRO A 173 15.52 17.21 0.94
C PRO A 173 14.19 16.55 0.58
N HIS A 174 13.11 16.83 1.32
CA HIS A 174 11.75 16.34 1.07
C HIS A 174 10.84 17.38 0.41
N SER A 175 11.34 18.58 0.07
CA SER A 175 10.57 19.52 -0.76
C SER A 175 10.76 19.17 -2.22
N HIS A 176 9.68 18.75 -2.87
CA HIS A 176 9.59 18.78 -4.32
C HIS A 176 9.02 20.15 -4.74
N ASP A 177 9.63 20.78 -5.75
CA ASP A 177 9.22 22.06 -6.32
C ASP A 177 7.81 21.99 -6.98
#